data_AF-A0A8T1S5G1-F1
#
_entry.id   AF-A0A8T1S5G1-F1
#
_cell.length_a   1.000
_cell.length_b   1.000
_cell.length_c   1.000
_cell.angle_alpha   90.00
_cell.angle_beta   90.00
_cell.angle_gamma   90.00
#
_symmetry.space_group_name_H-M   'P 1'
#
loop_
_entity.id
_entity.type
_entity.pdbx_description
1 polymer ?
#
loop_
_entity_poly.entity_id
_entity_poly.type
_entity_poly.pdbx_seq_one_letter_code
_entity_poly.pdbx_strand_id
1 'polypeptide(L)'
;MGVEAVMALLEGTPDTPACVVSLSGNQAVRLPLMECVQVTKDVTTAMNEGRFEDAVNLRGRSFQNNWNVYKLLAHVRPPATKSGYNLAVMNVGAPASGMNAAVRAAVRIGLIHGHKMLAVHDGFDGLAHGQVEEIGWGGVGGWTGLGGSKLGTKRTLPKKYLEEISATISDFSIHGLIVIGGFEAFTGSLELMEGRGKYEELCIPVCVIPATVSNNVPGSDFSIGADTALNTITTTCDRIKQSAAGTKRRVFIIETMGGYCGYLATMAGLASGADAAYIYEDPFTIRDLQVNVEHLCEKMKTTVKRGLVLRNEKCNENYTTDFIFSLYSEEGKGIFESRKNVLGHMQQGGAPTPFDRNFGTKMGAKSVAWLTGKIKEYSRHGRIFANTADSASLLGMRRRSLVFQPLAELEEQTDFEHRLPKQQWWLKLRPILKILAKYKTDLDISEIAHLEHITHKGVPAGANI
;
A
#
# COMPACT_ATOMS: atom_id res chain seq x y z
N MET A 1 12.91 14.21 1.65
CA MET A 1 14.38 14.24 1.87
C MET A 1 14.98 15.58 1.53
N GLY A 2 14.90 16.07 0.27
CA GLY A 2 15.47 17.39 -0.07
C GLY A 2 14.94 18.54 0.80
N VAL A 3 13.62 18.62 0.98
CA VAL A 3 12.98 19.60 1.88
C VAL A 3 13.51 19.47 3.31
N GLU A 4 13.53 18.25 3.85
CA GLU A 4 14.05 17.96 5.19
C GLU A 4 15.53 18.36 5.36
N ALA A 5 16.34 18.23 4.31
CA ALA A 5 17.74 18.65 4.36
C ALA A 5 17.87 20.18 4.45
N VAL A 6 16.99 20.93 3.76
CA VAL A 6 16.92 22.39 3.90
C VAL A 6 16.47 22.77 5.31
N MET A 7 15.45 22.09 5.86
CA MET A 7 14.99 22.30 7.24
C MET A 7 16.11 22.05 8.25
N ALA A 8 16.84 20.94 8.11
CA ALA A 8 17.98 20.62 8.95
C ALA A 8 19.10 21.70 8.90
N LEU A 9 19.30 22.34 7.74
CA LEU A 9 20.25 23.45 7.61
C LEU A 9 19.76 24.74 8.26
N LEU A 10 18.45 25.03 8.19
CA LEU A 10 17.87 26.23 8.80
C LEU A 10 17.81 26.14 10.33
N GLU A 11 17.60 24.94 10.88
CA GLU A 11 17.55 24.68 12.31
C GLU A 11 18.95 24.46 12.93
N GLY A 12 19.97 24.22 12.10
CA GLY A 12 21.31 23.87 12.55
C GLY A 12 22.01 25.02 13.28
N THR A 13 22.61 24.71 14.43
CA THR A 13 23.52 25.59 15.19
C THR A 13 24.98 25.15 15.01
N PRO A 14 25.98 25.97 15.41
CA PRO A 14 27.39 25.56 15.38
C PRO A 14 27.68 24.26 16.16
N ASP A 15 26.85 23.93 17.16
CA ASP A 15 26.98 22.72 17.99
C ASP A 15 26.21 21.52 17.42
N THR A 16 25.40 21.72 16.37
CA THR A 16 24.61 20.64 15.78
C THR A 16 25.53 19.70 14.97
N PRO A 17 25.60 18.40 15.32
CA PRO A 17 26.47 17.48 14.60
C PRO A 17 25.99 17.28 13.17
N ALA A 18 26.94 17.05 12.25
CA ALA A 18 26.63 16.75 10.86
C ALA A 18 25.67 15.55 10.76
N CYS A 19 24.60 15.70 9.98
CA CYS A 19 23.57 14.70 9.82
C CYS A 19 23.33 14.30 8.37
N VAL A 20 22.79 13.10 8.18
CA VAL A 20 22.31 12.55 6.91
C VAL A 20 20.80 12.45 7.00
N VAL A 21 20.10 13.07 6.04
CA VAL A 21 18.67 12.85 5.88
C VAL A 21 18.45 11.52 5.17
N SER A 22 17.69 10.64 5.81
CA SER A 22 17.34 9.31 5.30
C SER A 22 15.84 9.06 5.43
N LEU A 23 15.40 7.84 5.13
CA LEU A 23 14.03 7.38 5.31
C LEU A 23 13.97 6.25 6.35
N SER A 24 13.06 6.40 7.32
CA SER A 24 12.66 5.33 8.24
C SER A 24 11.23 4.92 7.88
N GLY A 25 11.10 3.89 7.04
CA GLY A 25 9.80 3.57 6.42
C GLY A 25 9.42 4.63 5.39
N ASN A 26 8.27 5.28 5.60
CA ASN A 26 7.74 6.37 4.78
C ASN A 26 8.00 7.78 5.36
N GLN A 27 8.81 7.90 6.42
CA GLN A 27 9.10 9.18 7.07
C GLN A 27 10.56 9.58 6.87
N ALA A 28 10.80 10.86 6.60
CA ALA A 28 12.14 11.41 6.59
C ALA A 28 12.68 11.49 8.03
N VAL A 29 13.93 11.11 8.21
CA VAL A 29 14.62 11.14 9.52
C VAL A 29 16.02 11.70 9.35
N ARG A 30 16.55 12.33 10.40
CA ARG A 30 17.93 12.84 10.45
C ARG A 30 18.78 11.85 11.25
N LEU A 31 19.87 11.36 10.67
CA LEU A 31 20.78 10.41 11.30
C LEU A 31 22.16 11.05 11.49
N PRO A 32 22.89 10.82 12.59
CA PRO A 32 24.26 11.31 12.72
C PRO A 32 25.16 10.75 11.61
N LEU A 33 25.88 11.63 10.90
CA LEU A 33 26.70 11.25 9.74
C LEU A 33 27.77 10.23 10.12
N MET A 34 28.48 10.49 11.24
CA MET A 34 29.58 9.64 11.67
C MET A 34 29.12 8.22 12.06
N GLU A 35 27.90 8.08 12.60
CA GLU A 35 27.33 6.76 12.87
C GLU A 35 26.99 6.02 11.57
N CYS A 36 26.45 6.71 10.56
CA CYS A 36 26.18 6.09 9.26
C CYS A 36 27.46 5.56 8.60
N VAL A 37 28.54 6.35 8.69
CA VAL A 37 29.86 5.96 8.18
C VAL A 37 30.41 4.76 8.95
N GLN A 38 30.29 4.75 10.28
CA GLN A 38 30.78 3.65 11.10
C GLN A 38 30.07 2.33 10.77
N VAL A 39 28.74 2.32 10.70
CA VAL A 39 27.98 1.11 10.35
C VAL A 39 28.38 0.56 8.97
N THR A 40 28.66 1.44 8.01
CA THR A 40 29.11 1.03 6.66
C THR A 40 30.50 0.38 6.70
N LYS A 41 31.40 0.92 7.53
CA LYS A 41 32.72 0.31 7.76
C LYS A 41 32.59 -1.04 8.46
N ASP A 42 31.73 -1.15 9.47
CA ASP A 42 31.51 -2.39 10.22
C ASP A 42 31.02 -3.53 9.32
N VAL A 43 30.14 -3.23 8.34
CA VAL A 43 29.72 -4.22 7.33
C VAL A 43 30.91 -4.72 6.51
N THR A 44 31.81 -3.82 6.12
CA THR A 44 32.99 -4.17 5.32
C THR A 44 33.97 -5.01 6.12
N THR A 45 34.22 -4.64 7.38
CA THR A 45 35.03 -5.42 8.31
C THR A 45 34.46 -6.82 8.52
N ALA A 46 33.15 -6.92 8.80
CA ALA A 46 32.49 -8.21 8.97
C ALA A 46 32.59 -9.11 7.72
N MET A 47 32.48 -8.53 6.52
CA MET A 47 32.66 -9.27 5.27
C MET A 47 34.10 -9.77 5.08
N ASN A 48 35.11 -8.93 5.37
CA ASN A 48 36.52 -9.29 5.22
C ASN A 48 36.98 -10.36 6.23
N GLU A 49 36.40 -10.37 7.43
CA GLU A 49 36.68 -11.34 8.48
C GLU A 49 35.85 -12.64 8.34
N GLY A 50 35.01 -12.75 7.31
CA GLY A 50 34.15 -13.93 7.10
C GLY A 50 32.95 -14.02 8.07
N ARG A 51 32.64 -12.95 8.81
CA ARG A 51 31.49 -12.85 9.72
C ARG A 51 30.21 -12.49 8.95
N PHE A 52 29.76 -13.38 8.07
CA PHE A 52 28.65 -13.11 7.15
C PHE A 52 27.30 -12.87 7.85
N GLU A 53 27.02 -13.57 8.95
CA GLU A 53 25.80 -13.34 9.74
C GLU A 53 25.78 -11.92 10.35
N ASP A 54 26.92 -11.46 10.86
CA ASP A 54 27.07 -10.09 11.37
C ASP A 54 26.85 -9.07 10.24
N ALA A 55 27.40 -9.32 9.05
CA ALA A 55 27.20 -8.46 7.89
C ALA A 55 25.72 -8.38 7.46
N VAL A 56 24.95 -9.47 7.57
CA VAL A 56 23.50 -9.47 7.34
C VAL A 56 22.76 -8.70 8.43
N ASN A 57 23.12 -8.90 9.70
CA ASN A 57 22.53 -8.20 10.84
C ASN A 57 22.72 -6.68 10.76
N LEU A 58 23.90 -6.23 10.35
CA LEU A 58 24.23 -4.81 10.18
C LEU A 58 23.43 -4.14 9.05
N ARG A 59 22.97 -4.89 8.04
CA ARG A 59 22.03 -4.39 7.00
C ARG A 59 20.60 -4.22 7.51
N GLY A 60 20.31 -4.73 8.71
CA GLY A 60 19.06 -4.54 9.42
C GLY A 60 18.00 -5.61 9.15
N ARG A 61 16.99 -5.62 10.02
CA ARG A 61 15.92 -6.65 10.05
C ARG A 61 15.16 -6.79 8.73
N SER A 62 14.93 -5.70 8.01
CA SER A 62 14.25 -5.75 6.70
C SER A 62 15.05 -6.56 5.68
N PHE A 63 16.38 -6.38 5.64
CA PHE A 63 17.24 -7.14 4.74
C PHE A 63 17.25 -8.63 5.12
N GLN A 64 17.44 -8.93 6.42
CA GLN A 64 17.44 -10.30 6.95
C GLN A 64 16.11 -11.04 6.67
N ASN A 65 14.98 -10.38 6.89
CA ASN A 65 13.66 -10.97 6.61
C ASN A 65 13.50 -11.28 5.12
N ASN A 66 13.95 -10.38 4.23
CA ASN A 66 13.87 -10.62 2.78
C ASN A 66 14.74 -11.80 2.39
N TRP A 67 15.98 -11.82 2.88
CA TRP A 67 16.92 -12.89 2.64
C TRP A 67 16.34 -14.25 3.03
N ASN A 68 15.76 -14.34 4.24
CA ASN A 68 15.15 -15.57 4.74
C ASN A 68 13.96 -16.01 3.88
N VAL A 69 13.04 -15.10 3.55
CA VAL A 69 11.89 -15.39 2.69
C VAL A 69 12.33 -15.84 1.30
N TYR A 70 13.32 -15.18 0.70
CA TYR A 70 13.81 -15.55 -0.62
C TYR A 70 14.54 -16.89 -0.62
N LYS A 71 15.34 -17.18 0.40
CA LYS A 71 15.99 -18.48 0.58
C LYS A 71 14.97 -19.61 0.67
N LEU A 72 13.85 -19.39 1.36
CA LEU A 72 12.74 -20.36 1.44
C LEU A 72 12.03 -20.53 0.08
N LEU A 73 11.80 -19.45 -0.65
CA LEU A 73 11.07 -19.48 -1.93
C LEU A 73 11.92 -19.92 -3.14
N ALA A 74 13.25 -19.95 -3.00
CA ALA A 74 14.18 -20.27 -4.08
C ALA A 74 14.15 -21.76 -4.48
N HIS A 75 13.95 -22.65 -3.51
CA HIS A 75 13.98 -24.10 -3.75
C HIS A 75 12.72 -24.76 -3.22
N VAL A 76 12.21 -25.74 -3.96
CA VAL A 76 11.16 -26.62 -3.46
C VAL A 76 11.78 -27.45 -2.34
N ARG A 77 11.29 -27.25 -1.11
CA ARG A 77 11.66 -28.07 0.04
C ARG A 77 10.38 -28.73 0.55
N PRO A 78 10.11 -29.99 0.16
CA PRO A 78 8.95 -30.67 0.69
C PRO A 78 9.09 -30.77 2.22
N PRO A 79 8.02 -30.50 2.97
CA PRO A 79 8.05 -30.59 4.43
C PRO A 79 8.26 -32.04 4.85
N ALA A 80 9.01 -32.24 5.94
CA ALA A 80 9.25 -33.59 6.48
C ALA A 80 7.95 -34.27 6.92
N THR A 81 6.96 -33.49 7.37
CA THR A 81 5.63 -33.96 7.77
C THR A 81 4.55 -33.01 7.26
N LYS A 82 3.39 -33.56 6.86
CA LYS A 82 2.20 -32.74 6.61
C LYS A 82 1.64 -32.25 7.94
N SER A 83 1.16 -31.01 7.99
CA SER A 83 0.60 -30.45 9.22
C SER A 83 -0.86 -30.87 9.45
N GLY A 84 -1.54 -31.36 8.42
CA GLY A 84 -2.98 -31.66 8.46
C GLY A 84 -3.92 -30.45 8.39
N TYR A 85 -3.40 -29.24 8.13
CA TYR A 85 -4.23 -28.03 8.03
C TYR A 85 -4.45 -27.63 6.56
N ASN A 86 -5.63 -27.08 6.28
CA ASN A 86 -6.04 -26.60 4.95
C ASN A 86 -6.18 -25.08 5.03
N LEU A 87 -5.41 -24.34 4.24
CA LEU A 87 -5.48 -22.88 4.19
C LEU A 87 -6.04 -22.44 2.85
N ALA A 88 -7.04 -21.57 2.87
CA ALA A 88 -7.63 -20.98 1.69
C ALA A 88 -7.05 -19.59 1.42
N VAL A 89 -6.76 -19.28 0.15
CA VAL A 89 -6.36 -17.95 -0.31
C VAL A 89 -7.30 -17.46 -1.39
N MET A 90 -7.71 -16.19 -1.31
CA MET A 90 -8.64 -15.59 -2.26
C MET A 90 -8.33 -14.11 -2.50
N ASN A 91 -8.76 -13.61 -3.65
CA ASN A 91 -8.68 -12.20 -4.01
C ASN A 91 -10.07 -11.56 -3.99
N VAL A 92 -10.18 -10.35 -3.41
CA VAL A 92 -11.46 -9.63 -3.29
C VAL A 92 -11.31 -8.15 -3.67
N GLY A 93 -12.29 -7.62 -4.39
CA GLY A 93 -12.32 -6.23 -4.83
C GLY A 93 -11.84 -6.03 -6.27
N ALA A 94 -11.36 -4.82 -6.58
CA ALA A 94 -10.77 -4.52 -7.87
C ALA A 94 -9.36 -5.14 -8.00
N PRO A 95 -8.95 -5.59 -9.20
CA PRO A 95 -7.62 -6.15 -9.40
C PRO A 95 -6.53 -5.10 -9.16
N ALA A 96 -5.46 -5.52 -8.49
CA ALA A 96 -4.29 -4.69 -8.22
C ALA A 96 -3.00 -5.46 -8.59
N SER A 97 -2.07 -4.77 -9.25
CA SER A 97 -0.79 -5.35 -9.65
C SER A 97 0.03 -5.75 -8.42
N GLY A 98 0.32 -7.04 -8.27
CA GLY A 98 1.05 -7.61 -7.12
C GLY A 98 0.23 -8.60 -6.29
N MET A 99 -1.10 -8.67 -6.47
CA MET A 99 -1.95 -9.71 -5.83
C MET A 99 -1.42 -11.12 -6.12
N ASN A 100 -1.07 -11.41 -7.37
CA ASN A 100 -0.51 -12.70 -7.78
C ASN A 100 0.81 -13.04 -7.07
N ALA A 101 1.64 -12.03 -6.75
CA ALA A 101 2.87 -12.24 -5.99
C ALA A 101 2.58 -12.62 -4.53
N ALA A 102 1.54 -12.03 -3.92
CA ALA A 102 1.08 -12.38 -2.59
C ALA A 102 0.47 -13.78 -2.55
N VAL A 103 -0.42 -14.13 -3.49
CA VAL A 103 -0.99 -15.48 -3.60
C VAL A 103 0.13 -16.51 -3.76
N ARG A 104 1.07 -16.29 -4.69
CA ARG A 104 2.20 -17.20 -4.91
C ARG A 104 3.02 -17.42 -3.65
N ALA A 105 3.33 -16.35 -2.91
CA ALA A 105 4.11 -16.46 -1.70
C ALA A 105 3.35 -17.22 -0.60
N ALA A 106 2.06 -16.92 -0.41
CA ALA A 106 1.21 -17.62 0.54
C ALA A 106 1.12 -19.13 0.22
N VAL A 107 0.85 -19.50 -1.03
CA VAL A 107 0.81 -20.90 -1.47
C VAL A 107 2.14 -21.60 -1.20
N ARG A 108 3.26 -21.02 -1.65
CA ARG A 108 4.57 -21.66 -1.51
C ARG A 108 5.01 -21.80 -0.05
N ILE A 109 4.78 -20.78 0.77
CA ILE A 109 5.12 -20.83 2.19
C ILE A 109 4.21 -21.80 2.94
N GLY A 110 2.92 -21.85 2.62
CA GLY A 110 2.00 -22.82 3.22
C GLY A 110 2.39 -24.26 2.91
N LEU A 111 2.77 -24.55 1.66
CA LEU A 111 3.31 -25.85 1.27
C LEU A 111 4.59 -26.20 2.02
N ILE A 112 5.51 -25.24 2.22
CA ILE A 112 6.74 -25.43 3.02
C ILE A 112 6.40 -25.75 4.49
N HIS A 113 5.29 -25.21 5.03
CA HIS A 113 4.83 -25.50 6.39
C HIS A 113 4.02 -26.81 6.50
N GLY A 114 3.84 -27.56 5.40
CA GLY A 114 3.06 -28.81 5.43
C GLY A 114 1.56 -28.64 5.32
N HIS A 115 1.08 -27.43 5.01
CA HIS A 115 -0.34 -27.16 4.81
C HIS A 115 -0.80 -27.60 3.42
N LYS A 116 -2.05 -28.04 3.32
CA LYS A 116 -2.76 -28.13 2.05
C LYS A 116 -3.25 -26.74 1.68
N MET A 117 -2.90 -26.27 0.49
CA MET A 117 -3.28 -24.93 0.03
C MET A 117 -4.46 -25.02 -0.92
N LEU A 118 -5.46 -24.18 -0.67
CA LEU A 118 -6.69 -24.08 -1.44
C LEU A 118 -6.77 -22.69 -2.08
N ALA A 119 -7.02 -22.64 -3.38
CA ALA A 119 -7.29 -21.43 -4.13
C ALA A 119 -8.81 -21.29 -4.26
N VAL A 120 -9.35 -20.16 -3.82
CA VAL A 120 -10.76 -19.82 -4.00
C VAL A 120 -10.87 -18.83 -5.15
N HIS A 121 -11.67 -19.18 -6.14
CA HIS A 121 -11.87 -18.33 -7.31
C HIS A 121 -12.91 -17.25 -7.03
N ASP A 122 -12.81 -16.12 -7.72
CA ASP A 122 -13.86 -15.07 -7.74
C ASP A 122 -14.27 -14.49 -6.37
N GLY A 123 -13.41 -14.60 -5.35
CA GLY A 123 -13.61 -14.02 -4.03
C GLY A 123 -14.74 -14.70 -3.24
N PHE A 124 -15.52 -13.91 -2.49
CA PHE A 124 -16.60 -14.43 -1.65
C PHE A 124 -17.71 -15.13 -2.45
N ASP A 125 -17.93 -14.71 -3.69
CA ASP A 125 -18.91 -15.33 -4.59
C ASP A 125 -18.51 -16.78 -4.92
N GLY A 126 -17.25 -17.01 -5.32
CA GLY A 126 -16.79 -18.38 -5.56
C GLY A 126 -16.64 -19.17 -4.27
N LEU A 127 -16.33 -18.54 -3.13
CA LEU A 127 -16.35 -19.21 -1.83
C LEU A 127 -17.75 -19.74 -1.47
N ALA A 128 -18.80 -18.96 -1.72
CA ALA A 128 -20.18 -19.38 -1.46
C ALA A 128 -20.61 -20.55 -2.37
N HIS A 129 -20.14 -20.56 -3.62
CA HIS A 129 -20.51 -21.59 -4.60
C HIS A 129 -19.52 -22.76 -4.68
N GLY A 130 -18.63 -22.93 -3.69
CA GLY A 130 -17.68 -24.04 -3.65
C GLY A 130 -16.64 -24.05 -4.77
N GLN A 131 -16.32 -22.90 -5.38
CA GLN A 131 -15.29 -22.76 -6.42
C GLN A 131 -13.88 -22.76 -5.80
N VAL A 132 -13.53 -23.89 -5.18
CA VAL A 132 -12.30 -24.09 -4.42
C VAL A 132 -11.49 -25.21 -5.06
N GLU A 133 -10.23 -24.93 -5.39
CA GLU A 133 -9.30 -25.92 -5.95
C GLU A 133 -8.05 -26.09 -5.09
N GLU A 134 -7.47 -27.29 -5.06
CA GLU A 134 -6.16 -27.49 -4.43
C GLU A 134 -5.05 -26.94 -5.33
N ILE A 135 -4.20 -26.07 -4.78
CA ILE A 135 -3.15 -25.40 -5.53
C ILE A 135 -1.75 -25.81 -5.07
N GLY A 136 -0.96 -26.34 -6.01
CA GLY A 136 0.41 -26.78 -5.78
C GLY A 136 1.48 -25.74 -6.13
N TRP A 137 2.74 -26.07 -5.83
CA TRP A 137 3.90 -25.19 -6.09
C TRP A 137 4.02 -24.75 -7.55
N GLY A 138 3.74 -25.68 -8.48
CA GLY A 138 3.77 -25.45 -9.93
C GLY A 138 2.64 -24.55 -10.42
N GLY A 139 1.45 -24.61 -9.80
CA GLY A 139 0.27 -23.84 -10.19
C GLY A 139 0.48 -22.33 -10.10
N VAL A 140 1.28 -21.89 -9.12
CA VAL A 140 1.67 -20.48 -8.94
C VAL A 140 3.00 -20.11 -9.59
N GLY A 141 3.53 -20.95 -10.50
CA GLY A 141 4.75 -20.69 -11.25
C GLY A 141 4.64 -19.43 -12.12
N GLY A 142 5.62 -18.52 -12.03
CA GLY A 142 5.65 -17.29 -12.84
C GLY A 142 4.71 -16.16 -12.41
N TRP A 143 3.83 -16.39 -11.42
CA TRP A 143 2.81 -15.41 -11.00
C TRP A 143 3.38 -14.11 -10.42
N THR A 144 4.62 -14.12 -9.92
CA THR A 144 5.28 -12.92 -9.35
C THR A 144 5.29 -11.73 -10.32
N GLY A 145 5.48 -11.98 -11.62
CA GLY A 145 5.61 -10.92 -12.62
C GLY A 145 4.30 -10.54 -13.32
N LEU A 146 3.17 -11.18 -12.98
CA LEU A 146 1.90 -11.02 -13.68
C LEU A 146 1.01 -10.00 -12.99
N GLY A 147 0.42 -9.09 -13.78
CA GLY A 147 -0.65 -8.19 -13.35
C GLY A 147 -2.00 -8.89 -13.18
N GLY A 148 -3.01 -8.11 -12.81
CA GLY A 148 -4.38 -8.60 -12.61
C GLY A 148 -4.51 -9.61 -11.46
N SER A 149 -5.57 -10.41 -11.51
CA SER A 149 -5.85 -11.49 -10.54
C SER A 149 -5.99 -12.83 -11.26
N LYS A 150 -5.09 -13.79 -11.01
CA LYS A 150 -5.18 -15.15 -11.57
C LYS A 150 -6.28 -15.99 -10.95
N LEU A 151 -6.64 -15.71 -9.70
CA LEU A 151 -7.78 -16.36 -9.03
C LEU A 151 -9.13 -15.78 -9.47
N GLY A 152 -9.16 -14.71 -10.26
CA GLY A 152 -10.37 -13.89 -10.39
C GLY A 152 -10.57 -13.02 -9.14
N THR A 153 -11.43 -12.02 -9.23
CA THR A 153 -11.76 -11.14 -8.11
C THR A 153 -13.07 -10.42 -8.39
N LYS A 154 -13.94 -10.36 -7.38
CA LYS A 154 -15.24 -9.66 -7.44
C LYS A 154 -15.39 -8.74 -6.24
N ARG A 155 -16.32 -7.78 -6.33
CA ARG A 155 -16.66 -6.85 -5.24
C ARG A 155 -17.82 -7.35 -4.36
N THR A 156 -18.24 -8.60 -4.54
CA THR A 156 -19.35 -9.20 -3.79
C THR A 156 -18.96 -9.35 -2.32
N LEU A 157 -19.88 -9.00 -1.41
CA LEU A 157 -19.71 -9.10 0.03
C LEU A 157 -20.40 -10.37 0.58
N PRO A 158 -19.85 -11.00 1.64
CA PRO A 158 -20.30 -12.31 2.12
C PRO A 158 -21.59 -12.30 2.95
N LYS A 159 -22.08 -11.16 3.46
CA LYS A 159 -23.24 -11.10 4.39
C LYS A 159 -24.50 -11.83 3.93
N LYS A 160 -24.75 -11.89 2.61
CA LYS A 160 -25.90 -12.61 2.02
C LYS A 160 -25.68 -14.11 1.85
N TYR A 161 -24.42 -14.56 1.91
CA TYR A 161 -24.01 -15.91 1.57
C TYR A 161 -23.31 -16.64 2.73
N LEU A 162 -23.56 -16.21 3.97
CA LEU A 162 -22.84 -16.73 5.14
C LEU A 162 -23.12 -18.22 5.37
N GLU A 163 -24.30 -18.71 5.00
CA GLU A 163 -24.69 -20.13 5.13
C GLU A 163 -23.95 -20.99 4.10
N GLU A 164 -23.89 -20.53 2.85
CA GLU A 164 -23.21 -21.25 1.78
C GLU A 164 -21.68 -21.23 1.96
N ILE A 165 -21.15 -20.11 2.49
CA ILE A 165 -19.74 -19.99 2.87
C ILE A 165 -19.41 -20.92 4.05
N SER A 166 -20.26 -21.00 5.08
CA SER A 166 -20.02 -21.89 6.21
C SER A 166 -20.04 -23.36 5.79
N ALA A 167 -20.98 -23.75 4.92
CA ALA A 167 -21.03 -25.08 4.31
C ALA A 167 -19.73 -25.38 3.54
N THR A 168 -19.28 -24.46 2.68
CA THR A 168 -18.04 -24.64 1.90
C THR A 168 -16.80 -24.76 2.80
N ILE A 169 -16.73 -23.97 3.88
CA ILE A 169 -15.63 -24.08 4.85
C ILE A 169 -15.60 -25.47 5.48
N SER A 170 -16.76 -26.04 5.80
CA SER A 170 -16.88 -27.40 6.32
C SER A 170 -16.47 -28.46 5.29
N ASP A 171 -17.03 -28.38 4.08
CA ASP A 171 -16.83 -29.35 2.98
C ASP A 171 -15.35 -29.48 2.58
N PHE A 172 -14.63 -28.36 2.53
CA PHE A 172 -13.20 -28.33 2.22
C PHE A 172 -12.30 -28.36 3.46
N SER A 173 -12.89 -28.45 4.65
CA SER A 173 -12.21 -28.41 5.95
C SER A 173 -11.22 -27.25 6.05
N ILE A 174 -11.65 -26.04 5.68
CA ILE A 174 -10.82 -24.85 5.67
C ILE A 174 -10.53 -24.44 7.12
N HIS A 175 -9.25 -24.45 7.48
CA HIS A 175 -8.78 -24.17 8.84
C HIS A 175 -8.34 -22.72 9.03
N GLY A 176 -8.11 -21.97 7.95
CA GLY A 176 -7.77 -20.56 7.99
C GLY A 176 -7.87 -19.92 6.61
N LEU A 177 -8.11 -18.61 6.60
CA LEU A 177 -8.43 -17.86 5.39
C LEU A 177 -7.49 -16.66 5.20
N ILE A 178 -6.93 -16.53 3.99
CA ILE A 178 -6.12 -15.38 3.57
C ILE A 178 -6.91 -14.61 2.52
N VAL A 179 -7.32 -13.39 2.84
CA VAL A 179 -8.10 -12.52 1.97
C VAL A 179 -7.22 -11.39 1.45
N ILE A 180 -6.94 -11.36 0.15
CA ILE A 180 -6.10 -10.33 -0.47
C ILE A 180 -6.98 -9.37 -1.24
N GLY A 181 -7.01 -8.10 -0.85
CA GLY A 181 -7.93 -7.19 -1.53
C GLY A 181 -8.06 -5.80 -0.95
N GLY A 182 -8.96 -5.03 -1.56
CA GLY A 182 -9.20 -3.64 -1.21
C GLY A 182 -10.15 -3.50 -0.02
N PHE A 183 -10.92 -2.42 -0.03
CA PHE A 183 -11.89 -2.14 1.03
C PHE A 183 -12.98 -3.23 1.13
N GLU A 184 -13.40 -3.84 0.02
CA GLU A 184 -14.33 -4.98 0.04
C GLU A 184 -13.78 -6.20 0.78
N ALA A 185 -12.46 -6.43 0.73
CA ALA A 185 -11.84 -7.51 1.52
C ALA A 185 -11.90 -7.19 3.02
N PHE A 186 -11.66 -5.93 3.38
CA PHE A 186 -11.75 -5.46 4.76
C PHE A 186 -13.17 -5.57 5.30
N THR A 187 -14.15 -4.95 4.62
CA THR A 187 -15.56 -5.00 5.00
C THR A 187 -16.11 -6.43 4.98
N GLY A 188 -15.81 -7.21 3.95
CA GLY A 188 -16.29 -8.60 3.88
C GLY A 188 -15.71 -9.48 4.98
N SER A 189 -14.47 -9.23 5.42
CA SER A 189 -13.90 -9.96 6.56
C SER A 189 -14.54 -9.56 7.90
N LEU A 190 -14.95 -8.30 8.07
CA LEU A 190 -15.78 -7.88 9.22
C LEU A 190 -17.14 -8.58 9.21
N GLU A 191 -17.79 -8.68 8.05
CA GLU A 191 -19.06 -9.41 7.92
C GLU A 191 -18.92 -10.91 8.22
N LEU A 192 -17.80 -11.54 7.86
CA LEU A 192 -17.49 -12.92 8.28
C LEU A 192 -17.35 -13.01 9.81
N MET A 193 -16.75 -12.02 10.47
CA MET A 193 -16.65 -11.99 11.93
C MET A 193 -18.02 -11.83 12.58
N GLU A 194 -18.88 -10.94 12.08
CA GLU A 194 -20.28 -10.83 12.54
C GLU A 194 -21.02 -12.18 12.42
N GLY A 195 -20.75 -12.92 11.35
CA GLY A 195 -21.35 -14.23 11.08
C GLY A 195 -20.96 -15.33 12.06
N ARG A 196 -19.86 -15.19 12.82
CA ARG A 196 -19.37 -16.20 13.78
C ARG A 196 -20.37 -16.52 14.90
N GLY A 197 -21.25 -15.57 15.24
CA GLY A 197 -22.31 -15.80 16.21
C GLY A 197 -23.41 -16.76 15.71
N LYS A 198 -23.50 -16.98 14.41
CA LYS A 198 -24.52 -17.84 13.77
C LYS A 198 -23.95 -19.15 13.23
N TYR A 199 -22.73 -19.13 12.72
CA TYR A 199 -22.08 -20.27 12.08
C TYR A 199 -20.72 -20.52 12.73
N GLU A 200 -20.58 -21.65 13.43
CA GLU A 200 -19.33 -21.99 14.12
C GLU A 200 -18.18 -22.27 13.15
N GLU A 201 -18.49 -22.66 11.91
CA GLU A 201 -17.51 -22.89 10.83
C GLU A 201 -16.78 -21.59 10.45
N LEU A 202 -17.38 -20.42 10.69
CA LEU A 202 -16.74 -19.12 10.45
C LEU A 202 -15.72 -18.76 11.56
N CYS A 203 -15.67 -19.51 12.66
CA CYS A 203 -14.71 -19.34 13.75
C CYS A 203 -13.33 -19.90 13.38
N ILE A 204 -12.83 -19.53 12.20
CA ILE A 204 -11.46 -19.80 11.74
C ILE A 204 -10.64 -18.50 11.73
N PRO A 205 -9.31 -18.56 11.90
CA PRO A 205 -8.46 -17.40 11.76
C PRO A 205 -8.54 -16.79 10.35
N VAL A 206 -8.59 -15.46 10.27
CA VAL A 206 -8.67 -14.71 9.00
C VAL A 206 -7.55 -13.67 8.95
N CYS A 207 -6.76 -13.69 7.88
CA CYS A 207 -5.75 -12.67 7.62
C CYS A 207 -6.13 -11.86 6.38
N VAL A 208 -6.29 -10.55 6.54
CA VAL A 208 -6.53 -9.63 5.42
C VAL A 208 -5.20 -9.01 4.98
N ILE A 209 -4.93 -9.04 3.67
CA ILE A 209 -3.78 -8.35 3.05
C ILE A 209 -4.33 -7.22 2.17
N PRO A 210 -4.01 -5.95 2.47
CA PRO A 210 -4.50 -4.81 1.70
C PRO A 210 -3.87 -4.78 0.30
N ALA A 211 -4.72 -4.81 -0.73
CA ALA A 211 -4.36 -4.78 -2.14
C ALA A 211 -5.38 -3.94 -2.94
N THR A 212 -5.00 -2.72 -3.29
CA THR A 212 -5.82 -1.77 -4.05
C THR A 212 -4.92 -0.69 -4.61
N VAL A 213 -5.26 -0.12 -5.77
CA VAL A 213 -4.53 1.03 -6.32
C VAL A 213 -4.76 2.30 -5.51
N SER A 214 -5.93 2.42 -4.87
CA SER A 214 -6.37 3.65 -4.19
C SER A 214 -5.66 3.91 -2.87
N ASN A 215 -5.01 2.90 -2.29
CA ASN A 215 -4.42 2.98 -0.95
C ASN A 215 -5.38 3.46 0.14
N ASN A 216 -6.63 2.97 0.10
CA ASN A 216 -7.73 3.41 0.95
C ASN A 216 -8.13 2.40 2.03
N VAL A 217 -7.31 1.37 2.29
CA VAL A 217 -7.61 0.35 3.31
C VAL A 217 -7.00 0.79 4.65
N PRO A 218 -7.76 0.76 5.76
CA PRO A 218 -7.24 1.11 7.08
C PRO A 218 -6.13 0.15 7.54
N GLY A 219 -5.31 0.63 8.49
CA GLY A 219 -4.27 -0.17 9.13
C GLY A 219 -2.99 -0.37 8.31
N SER A 220 -2.90 0.14 7.08
CA SER A 220 -1.68 0.05 6.27
C SER A 220 -1.34 1.37 5.59
N ASP A 221 -0.07 1.79 5.68
CA ASP A 221 0.48 2.95 4.99
C ASP A 221 0.54 2.71 3.47
N PHE A 222 0.69 1.46 3.06
CA PHE A 222 0.74 1.01 1.66
C PHE A 222 -0.09 -0.25 1.45
N SER A 223 -0.81 -0.29 0.34
CA SER A 223 -1.49 -1.47 -0.17
C SER A 223 -0.79 -1.97 -1.42
N ILE A 224 -0.88 -3.27 -1.67
CA ILE A 224 -0.31 -3.88 -2.86
C ILE A 224 -0.99 -3.29 -4.10
N GLY A 225 -0.18 -2.82 -5.05
CA GLY A 225 -0.61 -2.23 -6.31
C GLY A 225 -0.62 -0.70 -6.33
N ALA A 226 -0.51 -0.06 -5.16
CA ALA A 226 -0.46 1.39 -5.07
C ALA A 226 0.80 1.98 -5.73
N ASP A 227 1.96 1.32 -5.56
CA ASP A 227 3.22 1.77 -6.19
C ASP A 227 3.19 1.60 -7.71
N THR A 228 2.67 0.48 -8.21
CA THR A 228 2.50 0.25 -9.64
C THR A 228 1.57 1.28 -10.26
N ALA A 229 0.47 1.61 -9.58
CA ALA A 229 -0.44 2.66 -10.04
C ALA A 229 0.22 4.03 -10.05
N LEU A 230 0.92 4.39 -8.97
CA LEU A 230 1.64 5.65 -8.85
C LEU A 230 2.70 5.82 -9.95
N ASN A 231 3.50 4.79 -10.24
CA ASN A 231 4.48 4.81 -11.32
C ASN A 231 3.82 4.97 -12.70
N THR A 232 2.67 4.32 -12.91
CA THR A 232 1.93 4.41 -14.16
C THR A 232 1.38 5.83 -14.38
N ILE A 233 0.81 6.44 -13.35
CA ILE A 233 0.33 7.83 -13.39
C ILE A 233 1.51 8.76 -13.64
N THR A 234 2.60 8.64 -12.87
CA THR A 234 3.79 9.51 -12.99
C THR A 234 4.40 9.44 -14.38
N THR A 235 4.60 8.24 -14.92
CA THR A 235 5.12 8.04 -16.28
C THR A 235 4.18 8.66 -17.33
N THR A 236 2.88 8.58 -17.12
CA THR A 236 1.89 9.18 -18.02
C THR A 236 1.93 10.71 -17.95
N CYS A 237 2.02 11.28 -16.75
CA CYS A 237 2.23 12.71 -16.53
C CYS A 237 3.51 13.20 -17.23
N ASP A 238 4.60 12.43 -17.16
CA ASP A 238 5.86 12.77 -17.84
C ASP A 238 5.71 12.78 -19.36
N ARG A 239 5.03 11.78 -19.94
CA ARG A 239 4.74 11.75 -21.39
C ARG A 239 3.86 12.92 -21.82
N ILE A 240 2.85 13.27 -21.03
CA ILE A 240 1.98 14.42 -21.29
C ILE A 240 2.79 15.73 -21.20
N LYS A 241 3.62 15.88 -20.17
CA LYS A 241 4.55 17.01 -20.00
C LYS A 241 5.54 17.15 -21.16
N GLN A 242 5.98 16.04 -21.74
CA GLN A 242 6.83 16.03 -22.94
C GLN A 242 6.04 16.45 -24.19
N SER A 243 4.80 15.99 -24.34
CA SER A 243 3.91 16.47 -25.42
C SER A 243 3.62 17.97 -25.34
N ALA A 244 3.64 18.55 -24.14
CA ALA A 244 3.53 19.99 -23.94
C ALA A 244 4.80 20.75 -24.36
N ALA A 245 5.97 20.12 -24.27
CA ALA A 245 7.24 20.74 -24.58
C ALA A 245 7.34 21.04 -26.10
N GLY A 246 7.68 22.28 -26.44
CA GLY A 246 7.78 22.73 -27.83
C GLY A 246 6.45 23.14 -28.49
N THR A 247 5.32 23.10 -27.75
CA THR A 247 4.02 23.59 -28.24
C THR A 247 3.65 24.94 -27.61
N LYS A 248 2.46 25.49 -27.96
CA LYS A 248 1.86 26.65 -27.28
C LYS A 248 1.77 26.41 -25.75
N ARG A 249 1.61 27.49 -24.98
CA ARG A 249 1.35 27.45 -23.53
C ARG A 249 0.15 26.56 -23.23
N ARG A 250 0.34 25.48 -22.45
CA ARG A 250 -0.70 24.47 -22.19
C ARG A 250 -0.78 24.04 -20.74
N VAL A 251 -2.00 23.83 -20.26
CA VAL A 251 -2.31 23.26 -18.94
C VAL A 251 -3.01 21.92 -19.14
N PHE A 252 -2.52 20.87 -18.48
CA PHE A 252 -3.13 19.55 -18.51
C PHE A 252 -3.81 19.24 -17.18
N ILE A 253 -5.09 18.89 -17.24
CA ILE A 253 -5.89 18.41 -16.11
C ILE A 253 -5.98 16.89 -16.23
N ILE A 254 -5.37 16.18 -15.29
CA ILE A 254 -5.28 14.72 -15.29
C ILE A 254 -6.15 14.17 -14.18
N GLU A 255 -7.16 13.39 -14.56
CA GLU A 255 -8.00 12.68 -13.60
C GLU A 255 -7.38 11.34 -13.20
N THR A 256 -7.16 11.16 -11.90
CA THR A 256 -6.69 9.92 -11.30
C THR A 256 -7.83 9.16 -10.63
N MET A 257 -7.69 7.84 -10.56
CA MET A 257 -8.54 7.00 -9.72
C MET A 257 -8.26 7.26 -8.23
N GLY A 258 -9.02 6.61 -7.37
CA GLY A 258 -8.77 6.57 -5.92
C GLY A 258 -10.03 6.47 -5.08
N GLY A 259 -11.21 6.46 -5.69
CA GLY A 259 -12.46 6.77 -4.98
C GLY A 259 -12.32 8.14 -4.32
N TYR A 260 -12.71 8.23 -3.05
CA TYR A 260 -12.49 9.43 -2.24
C TYR A 260 -11.06 9.56 -1.71
N CYS A 261 -10.15 8.61 -1.97
CA CYS A 261 -8.79 8.66 -1.47
C CYS A 261 -7.88 9.45 -2.43
N GLY A 262 -7.40 10.60 -1.97
CA GLY A 262 -6.52 11.50 -2.68
C GLY A 262 -5.07 11.05 -2.82
N TYR A 263 -4.71 9.84 -2.35
CA TYR A 263 -3.33 9.35 -2.32
C TYR A 263 -2.66 9.41 -3.68
N LEU A 264 -3.29 8.83 -4.71
CA LEU A 264 -2.73 8.79 -6.06
C LEU A 264 -2.55 10.20 -6.65
N ALA A 265 -3.56 11.07 -6.54
CA ALA A 265 -3.48 12.44 -7.03
C ALA A 265 -2.37 13.24 -6.34
N THR A 266 -2.26 13.12 -5.01
CA THR A 266 -1.27 13.86 -4.21
C THR A 266 0.14 13.36 -4.48
N MET A 267 0.36 12.04 -4.38
CA MET A 267 1.69 11.47 -4.55
C MET A 267 2.18 11.57 -5.99
N ALA A 268 1.31 11.35 -6.98
CA ALA A 268 1.67 11.53 -8.38
C ALA A 268 1.90 12.99 -8.71
N GLY A 269 1.11 13.91 -8.12
CA GLY A 269 1.31 15.34 -8.24
C GLY A 269 2.68 15.77 -7.73
N LEU A 270 3.07 15.29 -6.54
CA LEU A 270 4.38 15.56 -5.97
C LEU A 270 5.52 14.99 -6.83
N ALA A 271 5.40 13.73 -7.28
CA ALA A 271 6.41 13.08 -8.12
C ALA A 271 6.54 13.72 -9.52
N SER A 272 5.42 14.21 -10.07
CA SER A 272 5.37 14.80 -11.41
C SER A 272 5.63 16.31 -11.43
N GLY A 273 5.74 16.96 -10.26
CA GLY A 273 5.86 18.42 -10.17
C GLY A 273 4.59 19.12 -10.67
N ALA A 274 3.43 18.66 -10.22
CA ALA A 274 2.15 19.27 -10.51
C ALA A 274 2.00 20.63 -9.80
N ASP A 275 1.29 21.54 -10.45
CA ASP A 275 0.95 22.86 -9.93
C ASP A 275 -0.15 22.77 -8.87
N ALA A 276 -1.13 21.89 -9.08
CA ALA A 276 -2.21 21.66 -8.13
C ALA A 276 -2.63 20.18 -8.12
N ALA A 277 -3.14 19.73 -6.97
CA ALA A 277 -3.74 18.40 -6.81
C ALA A 277 -5.04 18.50 -6.00
N TYR A 278 -6.18 18.27 -6.65
CA TYR A 278 -7.51 18.29 -6.02
C TYR A 278 -7.90 16.93 -5.50
N ILE A 279 -8.27 16.87 -4.22
CA ILE A 279 -8.64 15.65 -3.51
C ILE A 279 -9.87 15.89 -2.63
N TYR A 280 -10.48 14.81 -2.13
CA TYR A 280 -11.65 14.91 -1.26
C TYR A 280 -11.26 15.40 0.14
N GLU A 281 -10.12 14.94 0.64
CA GLU A 281 -9.66 15.19 2.01
C GLU A 281 -9.20 16.64 2.26
N ASP A 282 -9.05 17.43 1.20
CA ASP A 282 -8.70 18.85 1.23
C ASP A 282 -9.75 19.63 0.42
N PRO A 283 -10.90 19.98 1.05
CA PRO A 283 -12.00 20.65 0.37
C PRO A 283 -11.56 21.98 -0.23
N PHE A 284 -12.04 22.26 -1.44
CA PHE A 284 -11.69 23.47 -2.18
C PHE A 284 -12.94 24.11 -2.78
N THR A 285 -12.84 25.40 -3.05
CA THR A 285 -13.91 26.24 -3.58
C THR A 285 -13.58 26.76 -4.97
N ILE A 286 -14.55 27.41 -5.62
CA ILE A 286 -14.31 28.10 -6.89
C ILE A 286 -13.21 29.16 -6.79
N ARG A 287 -13.04 29.80 -5.63
CA ARG A 287 -12.00 30.81 -5.41
C ARG A 287 -10.62 30.16 -5.43
N ASP A 288 -10.48 28.98 -4.85
CA ASP A 288 -9.22 28.22 -4.89
C ASP A 288 -8.87 27.83 -6.33
N LEU A 289 -9.85 27.44 -7.14
CA LEU A 289 -9.64 27.19 -8.57
C LEU A 289 -9.17 28.45 -9.30
N GLN A 290 -9.79 29.61 -9.04
CA GLN A 290 -9.40 30.89 -9.63
C GLN A 290 -7.96 31.27 -9.25
N VAL A 291 -7.59 31.16 -7.97
CA VAL A 291 -6.21 31.40 -7.50
C VAL A 291 -5.20 30.50 -8.22
N ASN A 292 -5.57 29.24 -8.47
CA ASN A 292 -4.72 28.32 -9.23
C ASN A 292 -4.60 28.73 -10.71
N VAL A 293 -5.67 29.21 -11.35
CA VAL A 293 -5.60 29.76 -12.71
C VAL A 293 -4.68 30.97 -12.76
N GLU A 294 -4.83 31.91 -11.83
CA GLU A 294 -3.99 33.11 -11.74
C GLU A 294 -2.51 32.73 -11.56
N HIS A 295 -2.23 31.79 -10.67
CA HIS A 295 -0.88 31.25 -10.48
C HIS A 295 -0.31 30.67 -11.77
N LEU A 296 -1.09 29.85 -12.49
CA LEU A 296 -0.68 29.28 -13.77
C LEU A 296 -0.47 30.38 -14.83
N CYS A 297 -1.34 31.39 -14.90
CA CYS A 297 -1.20 32.53 -15.80
C CYS A 297 0.12 33.29 -15.57
N GLU A 298 0.49 33.55 -14.32
CA GLU A 298 1.78 34.16 -14.00
C GLU A 298 2.95 33.25 -14.35
N LYS A 299 2.84 31.94 -14.04
CA LYS A 299 3.86 30.95 -14.41
C LYS A 299 4.12 30.93 -15.91
N MET A 300 3.08 31.03 -16.75
CA MET A 300 3.18 31.02 -18.22
C MET A 300 3.93 32.22 -18.82
N LYS A 301 4.11 33.30 -18.05
CA LYS A 301 4.94 34.46 -18.42
C LYS A 301 6.44 34.20 -18.19
N THR A 302 6.79 33.17 -17.42
CA THR A 302 8.17 32.78 -17.15
C THR A 302 8.74 31.87 -18.25
N THR A 303 9.92 31.27 -18.00
CA THR A 303 10.53 30.27 -18.89
C THR A 303 9.72 28.98 -18.98
N VAL A 304 8.93 28.65 -17.95
CA VAL A 304 8.13 27.42 -17.91
C VAL A 304 6.75 27.68 -18.49
N LYS A 305 6.53 27.22 -19.73
CA LYS A 305 5.29 27.45 -20.50
C LYS A 305 4.30 26.27 -20.44
N ARG A 306 4.28 25.54 -19.32
CA ARG A 306 3.40 24.38 -19.12
C ARG A 306 2.83 24.34 -17.70
N GLY A 307 1.60 23.83 -17.58
CA GLY A 307 0.94 23.57 -16.31
C GLY A 307 0.44 22.12 -16.22
N LEU A 308 0.43 21.59 -15.00
CA LEU A 308 -0.02 20.23 -14.71
C LEU A 308 -0.90 20.25 -13.46
N VAL A 309 -2.12 19.77 -13.58
CA VAL A 309 -3.10 19.71 -12.49
C VAL A 309 -3.63 18.29 -12.37
N LEU A 310 -3.56 17.75 -11.17
CA LEU A 310 -4.06 16.42 -10.85
C LEU A 310 -5.41 16.57 -10.15
N ARG A 311 -6.35 15.69 -10.48
CA ARG A 311 -7.68 15.67 -9.87
C ARG A 311 -8.06 14.24 -9.55
N ASN A 312 -8.36 13.96 -8.28
CA ASN A 312 -8.93 12.67 -7.90
C ASN A 312 -10.41 12.59 -8.35
N GLU A 313 -10.82 11.41 -8.83
CA GLU A 313 -12.13 11.16 -9.43
C GLU A 313 -13.35 11.56 -8.57
N LYS A 314 -13.24 11.50 -7.23
CA LYS A 314 -14.30 11.89 -6.29
C LYS A 314 -13.89 13.04 -5.36
N CYS A 315 -13.00 13.93 -5.81
CA CYS A 315 -12.60 15.08 -4.99
C CYS A 315 -13.76 16.03 -4.66
N ASN A 316 -14.72 16.16 -5.56
CA ASN A 316 -15.92 16.97 -5.42
C ASN A 316 -16.97 16.50 -6.43
N GLU A 317 -18.25 16.54 -6.05
CA GLU A 317 -19.38 16.13 -6.90
C GLU A 317 -19.62 17.08 -8.09
N ASN A 318 -19.51 18.39 -7.85
CA ASN A 318 -19.84 19.43 -8.83
C ASN A 318 -18.60 19.88 -9.62
N TYR A 319 -17.43 19.91 -8.99
CA TYR A 319 -16.17 20.28 -9.65
C TYR A 319 -15.57 19.07 -10.36
N THR A 320 -16.27 18.62 -11.40
CA THR A 320 -15.85 17.54 -12.29
C THR A 320 -14.63 17.96 -13.13
N THR A 321 -13.96 16.99 -13.74
CA THR A 321 -12.88 17.26 -14.71
C THR A 321 -13.32 18.19 -15.83
N ASP A 322 -14.58 18.06 -16.26
CA ASP A 322 -15.15 18.87 -17.34
C ASP A 322 -15.43 20.29 -16.90
N PHE A 323 -15.92 20.46 -15.67
CA PHE A 323 -16.10 21.77 -15.06
C PHE A 323 -14.76 22.49 -14.91
N ILE A 324 -13.76 21.85 -14.28
CA ILE A 324 -12.42 22.44 -14.08
C ILE A 324 -11.77 22.77 -15.43
N PHE A 325 -11.93 21.90 -16.43
CA PHE A 325 -11.45 22.15 -17.78
C PHE A 325 -12.09 23.39 -18.42
N SER A 326 -13.41 23.53 -18.30
CA SER A 326 -14.14 24.66 -18.88
C SER A 326 -13.74 25.97 -18.18
N LEU A 327 -13.71 25.95 -16.85
CA LEU A 327 -13.28 27.07 -16.02
C LEU A 327 -11.86 27.52 -16.38
N TYR A 328 -10.90 26.59 -16.41
CA TYR A 328 -9.50 26.91 -16.72
C TYR A 328 -9.33 27.41 -18.15
N SER A 329 -10.12 26.91 -19.10
CA SER A 329 -10.08 27.36 -20.49
C SER A 329 -10.58 28.80 -20.62
N GLU A 330 -11.67 29.14 -19.91
CA GLU A 330 -12.26 30.47 -19.94
C GLU A 330 -11.40 31.49 -19.17
N GLU A 331 -11.10 31.19 -17.90
CA GLU A 331 -10.33 32.08 -17.02
C GLU A 331 -8.85 32.18 -17.41
N GLY A 332 -8.35 31.22 -18.19
CA GLY A 332 -7.04 31.30 -18.83
C GLY A 332 -6.93 32.42 -19.86
N LYS A 333 -8.05 32.99 -20.34
CA LYS A 333 -8.12 34.19 -21.21
C LYS A 333 -7.15 34.18 -22.39
N GLY A 334 -6.95 33.01 -22.98
CA GLY A 334 -6.02 32.80 -24.11
C GLY A 334 -4.53 32.85 -23.75
N ILE A 335 -4.16 33.03 -22.48
CA ILE A 335 -2.77 32.95 -22.02
C ILE A 335 -2.25 31.52 -22.17
N PHE A 336 -3.09 30.52 -21.90
CA PHE A 336 -2.81 29.11 -22.14
C PHE A 336 -4.05 28.39 -22.67
N GLU A 337 -3.82 27.24 -23.33
CA GLU A 337 -4.88 26.31 -23.70
C GLU A 337 -4.96 25.17 -22.67
N SER A 338 -6.15 24.80 -22.23
CA SER A 338 -6.35 23.64 -21.35
C SER A 338 -6.54 22.36 -22.16
N ARG A 339 -6.16 21.21 -21.58
CA ARG A 339 -6.49 19.86 -22.06
C ARG A 339 -6.83 18.99 -20.85
N LYS A 340 -7.74 18.04 -21.04
CA LYS A 340 -8.14 17.08 -20.00
C LYS A 340 -7.79 15.65 -20.41
N ASN A 341 -7.35 14.85 -19.45
CA ASN A 341 -6.99 13.45 -19.64
C ASN A 341 -7.53 12.61 -18.48
N VAL A 342 -8.52 11.77 -18.76
CA VAL A 342 -8.99 10.77 -17.79
C VAL A 342 -8.18 9.50 -18.00
N LEU A 343 -7.32 9.16 -17.04
CA LEU A 343 -6.41 8.01 -17.20
C LEU A 343 -7.17 6.68 -17.15
N GLY A 344 -8.27 6.62 -16.38
CA GLY A 344 -9.09 5.43 -16.23
C GLY A 344 -8.29 4.20 -15.78
N HIS A 345 -8.65 3.04 -16.31
CA HIS A 345 -8.11 1.74 -15.90
C HIS A 345 -6.63 1.51 -16.21
N MET A 346 -6.01 2.34 -17.06
CA MET A 346 -4.56 2.24 -17.31
C MET A 346 -3.75 2.36 -16.01
N GLN A 347 -4.30 3.05 -15.02
CA GLN A 347 -3.69 3.23 -13.70
C GLN A 347 -3.54 1.93 -12.91
N GLN A 348 -4.25 0.85 -13.25
CA GLN A 348 -4.02 -0.46 -12.61
C GLN A 348 -2.66 -1.07 -13.00
N GLY A 349 -2.04 -0.52 -14.03
CA GLY A 349 -0.77 -0.96 -14.58
C GLY A 349 -0.91 -2.21 -15.43
N GLY A 350 0.23 -2.78 -15.78
CA GLY A 350 0.35 -4.08 -16.43
C GLY A 350 1.09 -5.03 -15.53
N ALA A 351 2.39 -5.18 -15.75
CA ALA A 351 3.24 -5.92 -14.83
C ALA A 351 3.48 -5.11 -13.54
N PRO A 352 3.45 -5.75 -12.35
CA PRO A 352 3.76 -5.07 -11.09
C PRO A 352 5.20 -4.55 -11.06
N THR A 353 5.41 -3.43 -10.37
CA THR A 353 6.74 -2.87 -10.10
C THR A 353 7.55 -3.81 -9.20
N PRO A 354 8.89 -3.69 -9.17
CA PRO A 354 9.72 -4.47 -8.24
C PRO A 354 9.28 -4.31 -6.78
N PHE A 355 8.80 -3.11 -6.39
CA PHE A 355 8.26 -2.86 -5.06
C PHE A 355 7.03 -3.72 -4.80
N ASP A 356 5.98 -3.67 -5.63
CA ASP A 356 4.76 -4.44 -5.40
C ASP A 356 4.99 -5.96 -5.48
N ARG A 357 5.93 -6.42 -6.31
CA ARG A 357 6.35 -7.83 -6.34
C ARG A 357 6.95 -8.28 -5.01
N ASN A 358 7.91 -7.50 -4.50
CA ASN A 358 8.58 -7.76 -3.24
C ASN A 358 7.61 -7.63 -2.06
N PHE A 359 6.80 -6.57 -2.05
CA PHE A 359 5.83 -6.27 -1.01
C PHE A 359 4.76 -7.37 -0.94
N GLY A 360 4.14 -7.74 -2.07
CA GLY A 360 3.20 -8.86 -2.11
C GLY A 360 3.83 -10.16 -1.62
N THR A 361 5.06 -10.46 -2.04
CA THR A 361 5.78 -11.66 -1.57
C THR A 361 5.96 -11.68 -0.05
N LYS A 362 6.32 -10.54 0.56
CA LYS A 362 6.48 -10.42 2.01
C LYS A 362 5.15 -10.61 2.75
N MET A 363 4.10 -9.96 2.26
CA MET A 363 2.78 -10.00 2.88
C MET A 363 2.22 -11.42 2.85
N GLY A 364 2.29 -12.10 1.70
CA GLY A 364 1.85 -13.48 1.56
C GLY A 364 2.67 -14.48 2.38
N ALA A 365 3.99 -14.27 2.51
CA ALA A 365 4.81 -15.13 3.36
C ALA A 365 4.50 -14.94 4.86
N LYS A 366 4.35 -13.69 5.30
CA LYS A 366 4.10 -13.35 6.69
C LYS A 366 2.69 -13.72 7.14
N SER A 367 1.68 -13.61 6.26
CA SER A 367 0.30 -14.01 6.58
C SER A 367 0.21 -15.48 6.94
N VAL A 368 0.87 -16.36 6.18
CA VAL A 368 0.87 -17.81 6.46
C VAL A 368 1.50 -18.08 7.82
N ALA A 369 2.68 -17.53 8.10
CA ALA A 369 3.37 -17.77 9.38
C ALA A 369 2.49 -17.39 10.59
N TRP A 370 1.82 -16.24 10.51
CA TRP A 370 0.89 -15.80 11.55
C TRP A 370 -0.35 -16.70 11.64
N LEU A 371 -0.95 -17.05 10.50
CA LEU A 371 -2.14 -17.89 10.43
C LEU A 371 -1.86 -19.29 10.99
N THR A 372 -0.71 -19.88 10.69
CA THR A 372 -0.26 -21.15 11.26
C THR A 372 -0.13 -21.07 12.78
N GLY A 373 0.39 -19.96 13.31
CA GLY A 373 0.46 -19.71 14.76
C GLY A 373 -0.92 -19.66 15.39
N LYS A 374 -1.83 -18.86 14.83
CA LYS A 374 -3.21 -18.70 15.31
C LYS A 374 -4.00 -20.00 15.24
N ILE A 375 -3.84 -20.78 14.17
CA ILE A 375 -4.47 -22.11 14.05
C ILE A 375 -4.03 -23.03 15.19
N LYS A 376 -2.74 -23.06 15.52
CA LYS A 376 -2.24 -23.88 16.64
C LYS A 376 -2.76 -23.40 18.00
N GLU A 377 -2.89 -22.08 18.18
CA GLU A 377 -3.43 -21.46 19.39
C GLU A 377 -4.90 -21.83 19.63
N TYR A 378 -5.73 -21.80 18.58
CA TYR A 378 -7.17 -22.08 18.66
C TYR A 378 -7.56 -23.53 18.37
N SER A 379 -6.59 -24.41 18.07
CA SER A 379 -6.85 -25.83 17.88
C SER A 379 -6.98 -26.53 19.23
N ARG A 380 -8.19 -27.04 19.53
CA ARG A 380 -8.47 -27.83 20.72
C ARG A 380 -9.25 -29.09 20.33
N HIS A 381 -8.77 -30.26 20.76
CA HIS A 381 -9.41 -31.56 20.48
C HIS A 381 -9.72 -31.83 18.99
N GLY A 382 -8.87 -31.35 18.08
CA GLY A 382 -9.05 -31.54 16.63
C GLY A 382 -10.05 -30.59 15.97
N ARG A 383 -10.61 -29.63 16.71
CA ARG A 383 -11.47 -28.55 16.17
C ARG A 383 -10.79 -27.20 16.35
N ILE A 384 -10.94 -26.32 15.36
CA ILE A 384 -10.51 -24.92 15.46
C ILE A 384 -11.71 -24.07 15.86
N PHE A 385 -11.53 -23.27 16.91
CA PHE A 385 -12.54 -22.30 17.33
C PHE A 385 -11.89 -20.98 17.71
N ALA A 386 -11.76 -20.10 16.71
CA ALA A 386 -11.12 -18.80 16.79
C ALA A 386 -12.19 -17.69 16.82
N ASN A 387 -12.77 -17.45 18.00
CA ASN A 387 -13.85 -16.48 18.22
C ASN A 387 -13.41 -15.28 19.10
N THR A 388 -12.20 -14.79 18.89
CA THR A 388 -11.67 -13.60 19.56
C THR A 388 -11.40 -12.50 18.54
N ALA A 389 -11.33 -11.24 18.98
CA ALA A 389 -11.10 -10.11 18.08
C ALA A 389 -9.77 -10.22 17.29
N ASP A 390 -8.72 -10.74 17.92
CA ASP A 390 -7.38 -10.86 17.35
C ASP A 390 -7.23 -12.04 16.36
N SER A 391 -8.18 -12.98 16.35
CA SER A 391 -8.18 -14.10 15.39
C SER A 391 -8.45 -13.67 13.95
N ALA A 392 -8.97 -12.46 13.75
CA ALA A 392 -9.15 -11.86 12.44
C ALA A 392 -8.40 -10.52 12.41
N SER A 393 -7.33 -10.46 11.62
CA SER A 393 -6.43 -9.31 11.60
C SER A 393 -6.07 -8.88 10.18
N LEU A 394 -5.85 -7.59 10.00
CA LEU A 394 -5.24 -7.02 8.80
C LEU A 394 -3.73 -6.96 8.98
N LEU A 395 -3.00 -7.55 8.04
CA LEU A 395 -1.56 -7.43 7.91
C LEU A 395 -1.26 -6.14 7.15
N GLY A 396 -0.84 -5.10 7.86
CA GLY A 396 -0.53 -3.78 7.29
C GLY A 396 0.92 -3.41 7.47
N MET A 397 1.43 -2.50 6.62
CA MET A 397 2.71 -1.86 6.83
C MET A 397 2.50 -0.54 7.58
N ARG A 398 3.13 -0.39 8.75
CA ARG A 398 3.17 0.88 9.47
C ARG A 398 4.62 1.33 9.64
N ARG A 399 4.96 2.49 9.10
CA ARG A 399 6.33 2.99 8.98
C ARG A 399 7.23 1.97 8.28
N ARG A 400 8.03 1.23 9.05
CA ARG A 400 8.99 0.22 8.55
C ARG A 400 8.61 -1.22 8.88
N SER A 401 7.54 -1.43 9.66
CA SER A 401 7.19 -2.72 10.21
C SER A 401 5.90 -3.25 9.59
N LEU A 402 5.86 -4.56 9.34
CA LEU A 402 4.62 -5.25 9.05
C LEU A 402 3.96 -5.66 10.37
N VAL A 403 2.74 -5.20 10.61
CA VAL A 403 1.99 -5.39 11.86
C VAL A 403 0.65 -6.06 11.57
N PHE A 404 0.21 -6.92 12.48
CA PHE A 404 -1.15 -7.46 12.48
C PHE A 404 -1.99 -6.60 13.41
N GLN A 405 -3.13 -6.12 12.91
CA GLN A 405 -4.08 -5.32 13.68
C GLN A 405 -5.45 -5.98 13.60
N PRO A 406 -6.11 -6.24 14.75
CA PRO A 406 -7.47 -6.79 14.77
C PRO A 406 -8.41 -5.95 13.91
N LEU A 407 -9.28 -6.60 13.14
CA LEU A 407 -10.19 -5.88 12.25
C LEU A 407 -11.17 -4.97 13.02
N ALA A 408 -11.61 -5.41 14.20
CA ALA A 408 -12.49 -4.62 15.08
C ALA A 408 -11.86 -3.29 15.53
N GLU A 409 -10.54 -3.25 15.79
CA GLU A 409 -9.84 -2.00 16.13
C GLU A 409 -9.72 -1.04 14.94
N LEU A 410 -9.65 -1.59 13.73
CA LEU A 410 -9.57 -0.81 12.50
C LEU A 410 -10.95 -0.28 12.07
N GLU A 411 -12.03 -0.95 12.43
CA GLU A 411 -13.40 -0.51 12.20
C GLU A 411 -13.64 0.89 12.79
N GLU A 412 -13.20 1.13 14.02
CA GLU A 412 -13.30 2.44 14.69
C GLU A 412 -12.50 3.54 13.97
N GLN A 413 -11.46 3.16 13.23
CA GLN A 413 -10.57 4.07 12.49
C GLN A 413 -11.01 4.28 11.03
N THR A 414 -12.19 3.79 10.66
CA THR A 414 -12.66 3.76 9.28
C THR A 414 -13.87 4.66 9.08
N ASP A 415 -13.87 5.38 7.97
CA ASP A 415 -15.05 6.00 7.37
C ASP A 415 -15.60 5.03 6.31
N PHE A 416 -16.71 4.37 6.63
CA PHE A 416 -17.34 3.40 5.74
C PHE A 416 -18.12 4.03 4.59
N GLU A 417 -18.62 5.26 4.76
CA GLU A 417 -19.37 5.98 3.74
C GLU A 417 -18.46 6.34 2.57
N HIS A 418 -17.31 6.94 2.87
CA HIS A 418 -16.32 7.35 1.88
C HIS A 418 -15.27 6.27 1.59
N ARG A 419 -15.26 5.19 2.38
CA ARG A 419 -14.32 4.06 2.28
C ARG A 419 -12.87 4.51 2.47
N LEU A 420 -12.61 5.24 3.56
CA LEU A 420 -11.32 5.85 3.89
C LEU A 420 -10.85 5.49 5.30
N PRO A 421 -9.54 5.42 5.54
CA PRO A 421 -9.02 5.55 6.90
C PRO A 421 -9.16 6.99 7.39
N LYS A 422 -9.54 7.16 8.67
CA LYS A 422 -9.66 8.48 9.31
C LYS A 422 -8.33 9.24 9.41
N GLN A 423 -7.20 8.52 9.38
CA GLN A 423 -5.86 9.10 9.40
C GLN A 423 -5.04 8.63 8.21
N GLN A 424 -4.44 9.58 7.49
CA GLN A 424 -3.66 9.32 6.28
C GLN A 424 -2.31 10.02 6.38
N TRP A 425 -1.23 9.24 6.46
CA TRP A 425 0.12 9.74 6.72
C TRP A 425 0.65 10.73 5.67
N TRP A 426 0.13 10.67 4.44
CA TRP A 426 0.61 11.43 3.29
C TRP A 426 -0.02 12.82 3.18
N LEU A 427 -1.09 13.12 3.93
CA LEU A 427 -1.70 14.45 3.94
C LEU A 427 -0.72 15.54 4.40
N LYS A 428 0.18 15.20 5.33
CA LYS A 428 1.26 16.11 5.79
C LYS A 428 2.24 16.52 4.69
N LEU A 429 2.25 15.82 3.55
CA LEU A 429 3.09 16.18 2.40
C LEU A 429 2.42 17.20 1.48
N ARG A 430 1.14 17.52 1.66
CA ARG A 430 0.42 18.46 0.78
C ARG A 430 0.99 19.88 0.80
N PRO A 431 1.39 20.47 1.96
CA PRO A 431 2.03 21.78 1.95
C PRO A 431 3.30 21.81 1.09
N ILE A 432 4.07 20.73 1.07
CA ILE A 432 5.28 20.60 0.26
C ILE A 432 4.95 20.72 -1.24
N LEU A 433 3.83 20.15 -1.70
CA LEU A 433 3.40 20.28 -3.09
C LEU A 433 3.19 21.76 -3.47
N LYS A 434 2.48 22.53 -2.64
CA LYS A 434 2.24 23.96 -2.87
C LYS A 434 3.55 24.77 -2.87
N ILE A 435 4.46 24.49 -1.93
CA ILE A 435 5.76 25.18 -1.82
C ILE A 435 6.62 24.92 -3.06
N LEU A 436 6.73 23.66 -3.49
CA LEU A 436 7.51 23.29 -4.67
C LEU A 436 6.90 23.84 -5.97
N ALA A 437 5.58 24.03 -6.00
CA ALA A 437 4.87 24.73 -7.07
C ALA A 437 4.96 26.27 -6.97
N LYS A 438 5.64 26.83 -5.97
CA LYS A 438 5.83 28.29 -5.74
C LYS A 438 4.55 29.06 -5.41
N TYR A 439 3.59 28.41 -4.75
CA TYR A 439 2.49 29.14 -4.11
C TYR A 439 3.01 29.89 -2.88
N LYS A 440 2.39 31.03 -2.55
CA LYS A 440 2.62 31.72 -1.28
C LYS A 440 1.94 30.91 -0.18
N THR A 441 2.71 30.07 0.50
CA THR A 441 2.23 29.23 1.60
C THR A 441 3.37 29.03 2.58
N ASP A 442 3.08 29.13 3.86
CA ASP A 442 4.05 28.90 4.92
C ASP A 442 4.11 27.40 5.23
N LEU A 443 5.32 26.87 5.43
CA LEU A 443 5.50 25.54 5.98
C LEU A 443 5.44 25.68 7.50
N ASP A 444 4.66 24.83 8.17
CA ASP A 444 4.75 24.73 9.62
C ASP A 444 6.11 24.14 10.00
N ILE A 445 6.92 24.96 10.68
CA ILE A 445 8.29 24.64 11.12
C ILE A 445 8.34 24.31 12.62
N SER A 446 7.18 24.18 13.29
CA SER A 446 7.12 23.98 14.74
C SER A 446 7.56 22.58 15.20
N GLU A 447 7.45 21.56 14.33
CA GLU A 447 7.98 20.22 14.62
C GLU A 447 9.49 20.14 14.36
N ILE A 448 10.29 20.26 15.41
CA ILE A 448 11.74 20.05 15.35
C ILE A 448 12.01 18.54 15.20
N ALA A 449 12.58 18.14 14.07
CA ALA A 449 12.98 16.75 13.86
C ALA A 449 14.31 16.46 14.59
N HIS A 450 14.24 15.62 15.62
CA HIS A 450 15.41 15.19 16.38
C HIS A 450 16.27 14.17 15.61
N LEU A 451 17.56 14.12 15.95
CA LEU A 451 18.48 13.10 15.44
C LEU A 451 18.13 11.71 15.99
N GLU A 452 17.89 10.75 15.11
CA GLU A 452 17.69 9.34 15.47
C GLU A 452 19.04 8.61 15.45
N HIS A 453 19.59 8.32 16.63
CA HIS A 453 20.82 7.52 16.76
C HIS A 453 20.64 6.10 16.21
N ILE A 454 21.63 5.58 15.50
CA ILE A 454 21.59 4.27 14.85
C ILE A 454 21.80 3.15 15.88
N THR A 455 22.63 3.39 16.89
CA THR A 455 23.01 2.44 17.94
C THR A 455 21.89 2.18 18.96
N HIS A 456 20.93 3.10 19.11
CA HIS A 456 19.76 2.94 19.99
C HIS A 456 18.61 2.11 19.37
N LYS A 457 18.83 1.42 18.25
CA LYS A 457 17.81 0.57 17.60
C LYS A 457 17.60 -0.81 18.29
N GLY A 458 17.89 -0.88 19.59
CA GLY A 458 17.64 -2.04 20.45
C GLY A 458 16.27 -1.97 21.14
N VAL A 459 15.40 -2.91 20.77
CA VAL A 459 14.21 -3.41 21.51
C VAL A 459 13.18 -2.35 21.96
N PRO A 460 12.02 -2.19 21.28
CA PRO A 460 10.79 -1.87 22.00
C PRO A 460 10.48 -3.07 22.90
N ALA A 461 10.38 -2.85 24.20
CA ALA A 461 9.87 -3.86 25.12
C ALA A 461 8.50 -4.37 24.61
N GLY A 462 8.38 -5.68 24.35
CA GLY A 462 7.08 -6.31 24.07
C GLY A 462 6.85 -6.90 22.67
N ALA A 463 7.87 -7.33 21.93
CA ALA A 463 7.67 -8.12 20.70
C ALA A 463 8.50 -9.41 20.68
N ASN A 464 8.24 -10.29 21.65
CA ASN A 464 8.53 -11.72 21.54
C ASN A 464 7.20 -12.45 21.38
N ILE A 465 6.70 -12.58 20.14
CA ILE A 465 5.91 -13.73 19.65
C ILE A 465 6.07 -13.79 18.13
#